data_AF-A0AAX4KZK6-F1
#
_entry.id   AF-A0AAX4KZK6-F1
#
_cell.length_a   1.000
_cell.length_b   1.000
_cell.length_c   1.000
_cell.angle_alpha   90.00
_cell.angle_beta   90.00
_cell.angle_gamma   90.00
#
_symmetry.space_group_name_H-M   'P 1'
#
loop_
_entity.id
_entity.type
_entity.pdbx_description
1 polymer ?
#
loop_
_entity_poly.entity_id
_entity_poly.type
_entity_poly.pdbx_seq_one_letter_code
_entity_poly.pdbx_strand_id
1 'polypeptide(L)'
;MEVEDKILIMRGIIGVISGSISILFNSSISILMLLLSFYLFSAMLSLFLFKQKKMWNIFGKGTAIYVATWFLSLIIIYNFTLR
;
A
#
# COMPACT_ATOMS: atom_id res chain seq x y z
N MET A 1 -7.88 -9.88 16.98
CA MET A 1 -7.06 -8.97 16.17
C MET A 1 -7.54 -7.56 16.39
N GLU A 2 -6.64 -6.68 16.82
CA GLU A 2 -7.00 -5.29 17.08
C GLU A 2 -7.32 -4.56 15.77
N VAL A 3 -8.05 -3.44 15.88
CA VAL A 3 -8.40 -2.62 14.71
C VAL A 3 -7.15 -2.11 14.00
N GLU A 4 -6.10 -1.81 14.77
CA GLU A 4 -4.79 -1.43 14.24
C GLU A 4 -4.22 -2.52 13.32
N ASP A 5 -4.13 -3.76 13.80
CA ASP A 5 -3.63 -4.89 13.00
C ASP A 5 -4.41 -5.06 11.69
N LYS A 6 -5.75 -4.90 11.73
CA LYS A 6 -6.60 -5.02 10.53
C LYS A 6 -6.25 -3.95 9.49
N ILE A 7 -6.02 -2.72 9.93
CA ILE A 7 -5.60 -1.62 9.05
C ILE A 7 -4.23 -1.92 8.46
N LEU A 8 -3.28 -2.37 9.28
CA LEU A 8 -1.93 -2.70 8.86
C LEU A 8 -1.91 -3.82 7.81
N ILE A 9 -2.66 -4.91 8.04
CA ILE A 9 -2.80 -6.00 7.06
C ILE A 9 -3.46 -5.51 5.77
N MET A 10 -4.56 -4.76 5.86
CA MET A 10 -5.25 -4.22 4.69
C MET A 10 -4.31 -3.32 3.86
N ARG A 11 -3.56 -2.42 4.52
CA ARG A 11 -2.57 -1.55 3.87
C ARG A 11 -1.47 -2.36 3.20
N GLY A 12 -1.01 -3.45 3.83
CA GLY A 12 -0.04 -4.36 3.26
C GLY A 12 -0.55 -5.02 1.97
N ILE A 13 -1.77 -5.56 1.99
CA ILE A 13 -2.40 -6.17 0.81
C ILE A 13 -2.54 -5.15 -0.33
N ILE A 14 -3.04 -3.95 -0.03
CA ILE A 14 -3.20 -2.89 -1.03
C ILE A 14 -1.85 -2.42 -1.57
N GLY A 15 -0.80 -2.37 -0.73
CA GLY A 15 0.57 -2.08 -1.16
C GLY A 15 1.10 -3.10 -2.15
N VAL A 16 0.93 -4.40 -1.87
CA VAL A 16 1.31 -5.48 -2.80
C VAL A 16 0.55 -5.39 -4.13
N ILE A 17 -0.76 -5.13 -4.10
CA ILE A 17 -1.57 -4.97 -5.31
C ILE A 17 -1.07 -3.78 -6.13
N SER A 18 -0.86 -2.63 -5.48
CA SER A 18 -0.35 -1.41 -6.12
C SER A 18 1.02 -1.65 -6.75
N GLY A 19 1.93 -2.33 -6.05
CA GLY A 19 3.26 -2.63 -6.59
C GLY A 19 3.22 -3.64 -7.74
N SER A 20 2.34 -4.63 -7.67
CA SER A 20 2.12 -5.57 -8.77
C SER A 20 1.57 -4.89 -10.02
N ILE A 21 0.64 -3.94 -9.87
CA ILE A 21 0.09 -3.17 -11.00
C ILE A 21 1.14 -2.20 -11.56
N SER A 22 2.04 -1.69 -10.71
CA SER A 22 3.08 -0.73 -11.12
C SER A 22 3.99 -1.27 -12.24
N ILE A 23 4.15 -2.60 -12.36
CA ILE A 23 4.98 -3.23 -13.41
C ILE A 23 4.41 -3.01 -14.83
N LEU A 24 3.12 -2.68 -14.95
CA LEU A 24 2.45 -2.42 -16.23
C LEU A 24 2.75 -1.02 -16.77
N PHE A 25 3.42 -0.17 -15.99
CA PHE A 25 3.70 1.21 -16.34
C PHE A 25 5.21 1.43 -16.55
N ASN A 26 5.56 2.08 -17.66
CA ASN A 26 6.96 2.36 -18.00
C ASN A 26 7.43 3.75 -17.53
N SER A 27 6.50 4.63 -17.11
CA SER A 27 6.80 5.98 -16.68
C SER A 27 6.80 6.09 -15.16
N SER A 28 7.89 6.61 -14.58
CA SER A 28 8.01 6.88 -13.15
C SER A 28 6.89 7.78 -12.63
N ILE A 29 6.41 8.72 -13.47
CA ILE A 29 5.30 9.62 -13.11
C ILE A 29 4.00 8.84 -12.99
N SER A 30 3.71 7.91 -13.91
CA SER A 30 2.52 7.07 -13.84
C SER A 30 2.53 6.16 -12.62
N ILE A 31 3.69 5.58 -12.29
CA ILE A 31 3.88 4.76 -11.08
C ILE A 31 3.63 5.58 -9.82
N LEU A 32 4.15 6.81 -9.74
CA LEU A 32 3.92 7.70 -8.60
C LEU A 32 2.43 8.03 -8.43
N MET A 33 1.73 8.33 -9.52
CA MET A 33 0.29 8.61 -9.51
C MET A 33 -0.53 7.39 -9.08
N LEU A 34 -0.13 6.19 -9.50
CA LEU A 34 -0.74 4.94 -9.06
C LEU A 34 -0.53 4.72 -7.56
N LEU A 35 0.71 4.88 -7.07
CA LEU A 35 1.04 4.75 -5.65
C LEU A 35 0.20 5.69 -4.78
N LEU A 36 0.08 6.96 -5.18
CA LEU A 36 -0.70 7.97 -4.47
C LEU A 36 -2.20 7.68 -4.50
N SER A 37 -2.75 7.26 -5.64
CA SER A 37 -4.18 6.97 -5.76
C SER A 37 -4.62 5.79 -4.88
N PHE A 38 -3.86 4.69 -4.88
CA PHE A 38 -4.12 3.54 -4.01
C PHE A 38 -3.86 3.84 -2.54
N TYR A 39 -2.90 4.71 -2.22
CA TYR A 39 -2.68 5.19 -0.86
C TYR A 39 -3.90 5.97 -0.33
N LEU A 40 -4.40 6.92 -1.10
CA LEU A 40 -5.59 7.72 -0.73
C LEU A 40 -6.82 6.83 -0.61
N PHE A 41 -7.03 5.93 -1.57
CA PHE A 41 -8.13 4.96 -1.53
C PHE A 41 -8.08 4.08 -0.28
N SER A 42 -6.91 3.52 0.04
CA SER A 42 -6.75 2.69 1.23
C SER A 42 -6.86 3.48 2.54
N ALA A 43 -6.50 4.77 2.55
CA ALA A 43 -6.72 5.65 3.69
C ALA A 43 -8.20 5.90 3.92
N MET A 44 -8.95 6.23 2.86
CA MET A 44 -10.41 6.40 2.91
C MET A 44 -11.11 5.13 3.38
N LEU A 45 -10.74 3.96 2.83
CA LEU A 45 -11.24 2.66 3.28
C LEU A 45 -10.99 2.44 4.77
N SER A 46 -9.79 2.75 5.26
CA SER A 46 -9.46 2.54 6.66
C SER A 46 -10.29 3.40 7.61
N LEU A 47 -10.55 4.66 7.23
CA LEU A 47 -11.39 5.58 7.99
C LEU A 47 -12.85 5.08 8.02
N PHE A 48 -13.36 4.63 6.88
CA PHE A 48 -14.76 4.22 6.73
C PHE A 48 -15.07 2.88 7.42
N LEU A 49 -14.24 1.86 7.19
CA LEU A 49 -14.50 0.49 7.68
C LEU A 49 -14.15 0.30 9.15
N PHE A 50 -13.05 0.90 9.61
CA PHE A 50 -12.48 0.59 10.92
C PHE A 50 -12.72 1.67 11.97
N LYS A 51 -13.25 2.84 11.57
CA LYS A 51 -13.59 3.97 12.47
C LYS A 51 -12.49 4.31 13.48
N GLN A 52 -11.23 4.19 13.05
CA GLN A 52 -10.09 4.28 13.95
C GLN A 52 -9.84 5.71 14.40
N LYS A 53 -9.85 5.94 15.73
CA LYS A 53 -9.72 7.28 16.32
C LYS A 53 -8.28 7.81 16.31
N LYS A 54 -7.29 6.93 16.30
CA LYS A 54 -5.86 7.30 16.31
C LYS A 54 -5.36 7.54 14.89
N MET A 55 -5.24 8.81 14.50
CA MET A 55 -4.74 9.21 13.17
C MET A 55 -3.34 8.67 12.87
N TRP A 56 -2.48 8.53 13.88
CA TRP A 56 -1.14 7.95 13.72
C TRP A 56 -1.15 6.51 13.18
N ASN A 57 -2.16 5.71 13.53
CA ASN A 57 -2.26 4.33 13.05
C ASN A 57 -2.64 4.29 11.56
N ILE A 58 -3.35 5.30 11.07
CA ILE A 58 -3.80 5.40 9.68
C ILE A 58 -2.72 6.02 8.78
N PHE A 59 -2.14 7.14 9.21
CA PHE A 59 -1.24 7.99 8.40
C PHE A 59 0.25 7.79 8.72
N GLY A 60 0.59 7.28 9.90
CA GLY A 60 1.97 6.94 10.26
C GLY A 60 2.27 5.49 9.91
N LYS A 61 1.87 4.58 10.81
CA LYS A 61 2.13 3.14 10.67
C LYS A 61 1.54 2.55 9.39
N GLY A 62 0.30 2.92 9.06
CA GLY A 62 -0.38 2.46 7.83
C GLY A 62 0.35 2.86 6.55
N THR A 63 0.91 4.07 6.50
CA THR A 63 1.71 4.55 5.36
C THR A 63 3.02 3.79 5.24
N ALA A 64 3.72 3.59 6.36
CA ALA A 64 4.98 2.85 6.39
C ALA A 64 4.79 1.42 5.84
N ILE A 65 3.75 0.72 6.30
CA ILE A 65 3.46 -0.64 5.80
C ILE A 65 3.07 -0.62 4.33
N TYR A 66 2.21 0.31 3.90
CA TYR A 66 1.79 0.40 2.51
C TYR A 66 2.99 0.61 1.58
N VAL A 67 3.87 1.57 1.88
CA VAL A 67 5.06 1.86 1.07
C VAL A 67 6.06 0.69 1.12
N ALA A 68 6.31 0.12 2.30
CA ALA A 68 7.23 -1.01 2.44
C ALA A 68 6.76 -2.23 1.62
N THR A 69 5.48 -2.57 1.70
CA THR A 69 4.93 -3.72 0.95
C THR A 69 4.84 -3.46 -0.54
N TRP A 70 4.52 -2.24 -0.97
CA TRP A 70 4.63 -1.83 -2.37
C TRP A 70 6.06 -2.03 -2.89
N PHE A 71 7.06 -1.51 -2.18
CA PHE A 71 8.46 -1.61 -2.59
C PHE A 71 8.97 -3.06 -2.59
N LEU A 72 8.66 -3.83 -1.54
CA LEU A 72 9.02 -5.24 -1.46
C LEU A 72 8.41 -6.06 -2.59
N SER A 73 7.14 -5.80 -2.95
CA SER A 73 6.50 -6.50 -4.06
C SER A 73 7.21 -6.25 -5.39
N LEU A 74 7.66 -5.02 -5.65
CA LEU A 74 8.44 -4.68 -6.84
C LEU A 74 9.78 -5.42 -6.86
N ILE A 75 10.51 -5.44 -5.73
CA ILE A 75 11.77 -6.20 -5.61
C ILE A 75 11.52 -7.68 -5.92
N ILE A 76 10.50 -8.27 -5.31
CA ILE A 76 10.17 -9.68 -5.48
C ILE A 76 9.87 -9.98 -6.95
N ILE A 77 8.96 -9.21 -7.56
CA ILE A 77 8.58 -9.42 -8.96
C ILE A 77 9.78 -9.27 -9.89
N TYR A 78 10.59 -8.22 -9.70
CA TYR A 78 11.80 -8.00 -10.49
C TYR A 78 12.77 -9.20 -10.39
N ASN A 79 13.04 -9.69 -9.18
CA ASN A 79 13.93 -10.84 -8.97
C ASN A 79 13.39 -12.15 -9.56
N PHE A 80 12.06 -12.35 -9.58
CA PHE A 80 11.45 -13.52 -10.20
C PHE A 80 11.35 -13.41 -11.73
N THR A 81 11.25 -12.21 -12.28
CA THR A 81 11.03 -12.00 -13.73
C THR A 81 12.33 -11.99 -14.52
N LEU A 82 13.46 -11.61 -13.89
CA LEU A 82 14.79 -11.54 -14.51
C LEU A 82 15.68 -12.76 -14.25
N ARG A 83 15.13 -13.81 -13.63
CA ARG A 83 15.74 -15.14 -13.59
C ARG A 83 15.23 -15.99 -14.73
#